data_AF-A0A651FLS8-F1
#
_entry.id   AF-A0A651FLS8-F1
#
_cell.length_a   1.000
_cell.length_b   1.000
_cell.length_c   1.000
_cell.angle_alpha   90.00
_cell.angle_beta   90.00
_cell.angle_gamma   90.00
#
_symmetry.space_group_name_H-M   'P 1'
#
loop_
_entity.id
_entity.type
_entity.pdbx_description
1 polymer ?
#
loop_
_entity_poly.entity_id
_entity_poly.type
_entity_poly.pdbx_seq_one_letter_code
_entity_poly.pdbx_strand_id
1 'polypeptide(L)'
;MAPVEWYAMFLARPGATIQTHETLPRQSIHTRCRIDGPQNTILLSVPVNDKGRVKMNEASISYKTRWVEEHLHALKSTYNNAPYFEFLEPDLE
;
A
#
# COMPACT_ATOMS: atom_id res chain seq x y z
N MET A 1 -4.99 7.95 -6.52
CA MET A 1 -5.71 7.64 -5.26
C MET A 1 -6.82 8.66 -5.10
N ALA A 2 -7.96 8.30 -4.49
CA ALA A 2 -9.04 9.27 -4.27
C ALA A 2 -8.69 10.27 -3.16
N PRO A 3 -9.37 11.42 -3.06
CA PRO A 3 -9.20 12.34 -1.94
C PRO A 3 -9.63 11.71 -0.60
N VAL A 4 -9.05 12.18 0.51
CA VAL A 4 -9.40 11.71 1.86
C VAL A 4 -10.89 11.86 2.18
N GLU A 5 -11.52 12.93 1.68
CA GLU A 5 -12.94 13.20 1.84
C GLU A 5 -13.81 12.10 1.22
N TRP A 6 -13.39 11.57 0.05
CA TRP A 6 -14.08 10.45 -0.59
C TRP A 6 -14.05 9.20 0.30
N TYR A 7 -12.90 8.90 0.91
CA TYR A 7 -12.77 7.77 1.83
C TYR A 7 -13.58 7.97 3.11
N ALA A 8 -13.61 9.19 3.67
CA ALA A 8 -14.42 9.51 4.84
C ALA A 8 -15.92 9.27 4.55
N MET A 9 -16.41 9.74 3.41
CA MET A 9 -17.79 9.51 2.97
C MET A 9 -18.08 8.02 2.73
N PHE A 10 -17.13 7.29 2.14
CA PHE A 10 -17.25 5.85 1.90
C PHE A 10 -17.39 5.07 3.22
N LEU A 11 -16.53 5.36 4.21
CA LEU A 11 -16.54 4.72 5.52
C LEU A 11 -17.79 5.04 6.35
N ALA A 12 -18.34 6.25 6.19
CA ALA A 12 -19.53 6.68 6.91
C ALA A 12 -20.83 5.98 6.46
N ARG A 13 -20.83 5.30 5.30
CA ARG A 13 -22.05 4.73 4.70
C ARG A 13 -22.12 3.21 4.89
N PRO A 14 -23.08 2.70 5.67
CA PRO A 14 -23.29 1.25 5.81
C PRO A 14 -23.59 0.60 4.46
N GLY A 15 -22.90 -0.49 4.15
CA GLY A 15 -23.10 -1.24 2.89
C GLY A 15 -22.40 -0.66 1.66
N ALA A 16 -21.52 0.33 1.82
CA ALA A 16 -20.66 0.76 0.72
C ALA A 16 -19.67 -0.37 0.34
N THR A 17 -19.59 -0.70 -0.95
CA THR A 17 -18.72 -1.76 -1.48
C THR A 17 -17.75 -1.22 -2.51
N ILE A 18 -16.54 -1.76 -2.53
CA ILE A 18 -15.55 -1.52 -3.59
C ILE A 18 -15.64 -2.68 -4.59
N GLN A 19 -15.56 -2.38 -5.88
CA GLN A 19 -15.53 -3.41 -6.92
C GLN A 19 -14.19 -4.17 -6.87
N THR A 20 -14.24 -5.48 -6.60
CA THR A 20 -13.03 -6.32 -6.47
C THR A 20 -12.98 -7.47 -7.48
N HIS A 21 -14.00 -7.60 -8.34
CA HIS A 21 -14.11 -8.66 -9.35
C HIS A 21 -13.39 -8.33 -10.66
N GLU A 22 -12.73 -7.19 -10.75
CA GLU A 22 -11.89 -6.84 -11.90
C GLU A 22 -10.53 -7.54 -11.87
N THR A 23 -9.88 -7.64 -13.03
CA THR A 23 -8.52 -8.18 -13.13
C THR A 23 -7.55 -7.21 -12.49
N LEU A 24 -6.70 -7.69 -11.56
CA LEU A 24 -5.68 -6.88 -10.92
C LEU A 24 -4.72 -6.32 -11.98
N PRO A 25 -4.67 -4.99 -12.20
CA PRO A 25 -3.80 -4.45 -13.22
C PRO A 25 -2.34 -4.53 -12.76
N ARG A 26 -1.46 -4.97 -13.67
CA ARG A 26 -0.02 -5.03 -13.40
C ARG A 26 0.52 -3.63 -13.11
N GLN A 27 1.41 -3.53 -12.13
CA GLN A 27 2.09 -2.29 -11.78
C GLN A 27 1.17 -1.13 -11.37
N SER A 28 -0.03 -1.44 -10.88
CA SER A 28 -1.02 -0.45 -10.45
C SER A 28 -0.79 0.05 -9.03
N ILE A 29 -1.52 1.10 -8.67
CA ILE A 29 -1.56 1.65 -7.30
C ILE A 29 -2.00 0.64 -6.23
N HIS A 30 -2.60 -0.49 -6.62
CA HIS A 30 -3.01 -1.55 -5.69
C HIS A 30 -1.83 -2.37 -5.17
N THR A 31 -0.72 -2.41 -5.91
CA THR A 31 0.48 -3.18 -5.53
C THR A 31 1.72 -2.32 -5.43
N ARG A 32 1.65 -1.03 -5.76
CA ARG A 32 2.80 -0.13 -5.78
C ARG A 32 2.47 1.24 -5.21
N CYS A 33 3.39 1.77 -4.42
CA CYS A 33 3.35 3.11 -3.87
C CYS A 33 4.70 3.80 -4.08
N ARG A 34 4.70 5.11 -4.32
CA ARG A 34 5.92 5.92 -4.38
C ARG A 34 5.97 6.81 -3.16
N ILE A 35 7.11 6.81 -2.48
CA ILE A 35 7.39 7.70 -1.35
C ILE A 35 8.63 8.52 -1.67
N ASP A 36 8.72 9.73 -1.13
CA ASP A 36 9.86 10.61 -1.36
C ASP A 36 10.97 10.29 -0.38
N GLY A 37 12.02 9.59 -0.82
CA GLY A 37 13.19 9.31 0.01
C GLY A 37 14.12 10.52 0.10
N PRO A 38 15.12 10.48 1.00
CA PRO A 38 16.01 11.62 1.25
C PRO A 38 16.84 12.06 0.03
N GLN A 39 17.13 11.15 -0.89
CA GLN A 39 17.88 11.43 -2.12
C GLN A 39 17.06 11.28 -3.40
N ASN A 40 16.11 10.33 -3.43
CA ASN A 40 15.29 10.00 -4.59
C ASN A 40 13.95 9.40 -4.17
N THR A 41 12.98 9.41 -5.08
CA THR A 41 11.71 8.69 -4.92
C THR A 41 11.95 7.18 -4.80
N ILE A 42 11.40 6.56 -3.76
CA ILE A 42 11.46 5.12 -3.50
C ILE A 42 10.16 4.49 -4.00
N LEU A 43 10.27 3.39 -4.76
CA LEU A 43 9.11 2.61 -5.19
C LEU A 43 8.91 1.41 -4.25
N LEU A 44 7.87 1.48 -3.42
CA LEU A 44 7.39 0.36 -2.65
C LEU A 44 6.53 -0.55 -3.55
N SER A 45 6.85 -1.84 -3.60
CA SER A 45 6.08 -2.84 -4.36
C SER A 45 5.71 -4.02 -3.47
N VAL A 46 4.44 -4.37 -3.44
CA VAL A 46 3.90 -5.58 -2.80
C VAL A 46 3.87 -6.70 -3.85
N PRO A 47 4.67 -7.76 -3.70
CA PRO A 47 4.68 -8.86 -4.64
C PRO A 47 3.43 -9.73 -4.46
N VAL A 48 2.87 -10.17 -5.59
CA VAL A 48 1.72 -11.10 -5.63
C VAL A 48 2.17 -12.42 -6.26
N ASN A 49 1.58 -13.53 -5.84
CA ASN A 49 1.85 -14.84 -6.45
C ASN A 49 1.27 -14.86 -7.87
N ASP A 50 2.12 -14.58 -8.87
CA ASP A 50 1.69 -14.44 -10.26
C ASP A 50 1.32 -15.81 -10.86
N LYS A 51 0.05 -15.96 -11.23
CA LYS A 51 -0.47 -17.02 -12.12
C LYS A 51 -1.05 -16.43 -13.42
N GLY A 52 -0.73 -15.17 -13.77
CA GLY A 52 -1.26 -14.46 -14.94
C GLY A 52 -2.30 -13.39 -14.58
N ARG A 53 -3.43 -13.37 -15.30
CA ARG A 53 -4.55 -12.45 -15.04
C ARG A 53 -5.38 -12.99 -13.88
N VAL A 54 -5.15 -12.47 -12.68
CA VAL A 54 -5.89 -12.84 -11.46
C VAL A 54 -6.85 -11.71 -11.10
N LYS A 55 -8.06 -12.05 -10.62
CA LYS A 55 -8.99 -11.03 -10.11
C LYS A 55 -8.47 -10.46 -8.79
N MET A 56 -8.79 -9.21 -8.50
CA MET A 56 -8.29 -8.54 -7.29
C MET A 56 -8.68 -9.28 -6.01
N ASN A 57 -9.88 -9.83 -5.94
CA ASN A 57 -10.35 -10.65 -4.82
C ASN A 57 -9.72 -12.06 -4.71
N GLU A 58 -9.04 -12.53 -5.76
CA GLU A 58 -8.41 -13.86 -5.83
C GLU A 58 -6.87 -13.77 -5.71
N ALA A 59 -6.31 -12.56 -5.78
CA ALA A 59 -4.87 -12.35 -5.71
C ALA A 59 -4.33 -12.68 -4.31
N SER A 60 -3.24 -13.46 -4.25
CA SER A 60 -2.54 -13.76 -2.99
C SER A 60 -1.19 -13.05 -2.94
N ILE A 61 -0.88 -12.46 -1.78
CA ILE A 61 0.39 -11.78 -1.53
C ILE A 61 1.51 -12.83 -1.42
N SER A 62 2.65 -12.54 -2.03
CA SER A 62 3.86 -13.36 -1.92
C SER A 62 4.71 -12.87 -0.75
N TYR A 63 5.18 -13.78 0.10
CA TYR A 63 6.14 -13.49 1.17
C TYR A 63 7.49 -14.17 0.92
N LYS A 64 7.81 -14.48 -0.34
CA LYS A 64 9.08 -15.11 -0.72
C LYS A 64 10.29 -14.19 -0.54
N THR A 65 10.06 -12.88 -0.53
CA THR A 65 11.06 -11.84 -0.31
C THR A 65 10.73 -11.07 0.97
N ARG A 66 11.72 -10.40 1.55
CA ARG A 66 11.57 -9.60 2.78
C ARG A 66 11.06 -8.18 2.50
N TRP A 67 10.11 -8.06 1.57
CA TRP A 67 9.61 -6.75 1.13
C TRP A 67 8.93 -5.96 2.26
N VAL A 68 8.37 -6.65 3.27
CA VAL A 68 7.77 -5.99 4.44
C VAL A 68 8.83 -5.24 5.25
N GLU A 69 9.94 -5.92 5.57
CA GLU A 69 11.08 -5.30 6.29
C GLU A 69 11.69 -4.16 5.48
N GLU A 70 11.83 -4.33 4.16
CA GLU A 70 12.32 -3.28 3.26
C GLU A 70 11.39 -2.05 3.24
N HIS A 71 10.07 -2.26 3.23
CA HIS A 71 9.10 -1.17 3.26
C HIS A 71 9.13 -0.45 4.62
N LEU A 72 9.17 -1.18 5.73
CA LEU A 72 9.25 -0.59 7.07
C LEU A 72 10.54 0.22 7.23
N HIS A 73 11.68 -0.29 6.78
CA HIS A 73 12.94 0.44 6.79
C HIS A 73 12.88 1.72 5.93
N ALA A 74 12.27 1.64 4.74
CA ALA A 74 12.10 2.80 3.87
C ALA A 74 11.19 3.86 4.51
N LEU A 75 10.10 3.45 5.16
CA LEU A 75 9.20 4.35 5.88
C LEU A 75 9.90 5.02 7.06
N LYS A 76 10.57 4.25 7.92
CA LYS A 76 11.35 4.79 9.05
C LYS A 76 12.41 5.78 8.54
N SER A 77 13.23 5.39 7.57
CA SER A 77 14.27 6.28 7.02
C SER A 77 13.73 7.58 6.41
N THR A 78 12.51 7.56 5.88
CA THR A 78 11.92 8.71 5.17
C THR A 78 11.15 9.63 6.13
N TYR A 79 10.38 9.05 7.03
CA TYR A 79 9.43 9.77 7.87
C TYR A 79 9.88 9.93 9.32
N ASN A 80 11.05 9.43 9.74
CA ASN A 80 11.55 9.59 11.11
C ASN A 80 11.54 11.05 11.60
N ASN A 81 11.78 12.01 10.70
CA ASN A 81 11.77 13.44 11.01
C ASN A 81 10.44 14.14 10.66
N ALA A 82 9.43 13.39 10.19
CA ALA A 82 8.14 13.95 9.81
C ALA A 82 7.29 14.25 11.06
N PRO A 83 6.48 15.32 11.04
CA PRO A 83 5.56 15.60 12.13
C PRO A 83 4.67 14.39 12.44
N TYR A 84 4.49 14.10 13.73
CA TYR A 84 3.66 13.02 14.25
C TYR A 84 4.13 11.58 13.99
N PHE A 85 5.26 11.36 13.28
CA PHE A 85 5.72 9.99 13.00
C PHE A 85 6.01 9.19 14.28
N GLU A 86 6.55 9.83 15.31
CA GLU A 86 6.80 9.22 16.63
C GLU A 86 5.55 8.61 17.28
N PHE A 87 4.36 9.13 16.98
CA PHE A 87 3.08 8.61 17.49
C PHE A 87 2.51 7.49 16.60
N LEU A 88 2.90 7.44 15.33
CA LEU A 88 2.45 6.45 14.35
C LEU A 88 3.38 5.23 14.28
N GLU A 89 4.68 5.40 14.59
CA GLU A 89 5.68 4.35 14.52
C GLU A 89 5.31 3.09 15.33
N PRO A 90 4.77 3.20 16.57
CA PRO A 90 4.41 2.01 17.35
C PRO A 90 3.32 1.15 16.70
N ASP A 91 2.46 1.73 15.86
CA ASP A 91 1.39 0.99 15.16
C ASP A 91 1.92 0.25 13.90
N LEU A 92 3.17 0.47 13.51
CA LEU A 92 3.82 -0.17 12.36
C LEU A 92 4.60 -1.45 12.72
N GLU A 93 4.80 -1.73 14.01
CA GLU A 93 5.50 -2.92 14.54
C GLU A 93 4.54 -4.04 14.94
#